data_AF-A0A0E3YTQ1-F1
#
_entry.id   AF-A0A0E3YTQ1-F1
#
_cell.length_a   1.000
_cell.length_b   1.000
_cell.length_c   1.000
_cell.angle_alpha   90.00
_cell.angle_beta   90.00
_cell.angle_gamma   90.00
#
_symmetry.space_group_name_H-M   'P 1'
#
loop_
_entity.id
_entity.type
_entity.pdbx_description
1 polymer ?
#
loop_
_entity_poly.entity_id
_entity_poly.type
_entity_poly.pdbx_seq_one_letter_code
_entity_poly.pdbx_strand_id
1 'polypeptide(L)'
;MRYAYLVLLFVVISAVSVLGFRGSSTTRPPLEVFPDMDRQAKYKPQAESAFFGDKRTDRPAPVGAVPFGRTAIKAEAKFLGADDQLYQGLASDGTFARGFPASITVDGKLLERGQLKYTIYCAPCHGAIGDGNGITKQYGMGATPTYHDDRLRNMPEGEIFNTITKGKNNMLSYADKLDPDDRWAVIAYVRALQRAQSGTALDIPSAHKSELGLK
;
A
#
# COMPACT_ATOMS: atom_id res chain seq x y z
N MET A 1 -32.88 -66.38 -3.64
CA MET A 1 -31.64 -65.96 -4.33
C MET A 1 -31.90 -65.01 -5.49
N ARG A 2 -32.75 -65.34 -6.48
CA ARG A 2 -32.97 -64.50 -7.69
C ARG A 2 -33.45 -63.06 -7.42
N TYR A 3 -34.33 -62.87 -6.43
CA TYR A 3 -34.84 -61.53 -6.07
C TYR A 3 -33.88 -60.69 -5.22
N ALA A 4 -32.94 -61.32 -4.50
CA ALA A 4 -31.99 -60.61 -3.65
C ALA A 4 -31.07 -59.70 -4.48
N TYR A 5 -30.65 -60.18 -5.65
CA TYR A 5 -29.82 -59.40 -6.59
C TYR A 5 -30.59 -58.21 -7.21
N LEU A 6 -31.89 -58.38 -7.48
CA LEU A 6 -32.73 -57.30 -8.02
C LEU A 6 -32.98 -56.21 -6.97
N VAL A 7 -33.24 -56.59 -5.71
CA VAL A 7 -33.39 -55.65 -4.60
C VAL A 7 -32.07 -54.90 -4.34
N LEU A 8 -30.93 -55.60 -4.33
CA LEU A 8 -29.61 -54.97 -4.17
C LEU A 8 -29.32 -53.96 -5.29
N LEU A 9 -29.58 -54.34 -6.55
CA LEU A 9 -29.39 -53.47 -7.71
C LEU A 9 -30.24 -52.19 -7.56
N PHE A 10 -31.51 -52.33 -7.20
CA PHE A 10 -32.40 -51.20 -7.00
C PHE A 10 -31.92 -50.26 -5.87
N VAL A 11 -31.43 -50.83 -4.76
CA VAL A 11 -30.87 -50.05 -3.64
C VAL A 11 -29.62 -49.29 -4.08
N VAL A 12 -28.71 -49.91 -4.84
CA VAL A 12 -27.49 -49.25 -5.33
C VAL A 12 -27.82 -48.12 -6.31
N ILE A 13 -28.72 -48.35 -7.27
CA ILE A 13 -29.14 -47.32 -8.23
C ILE A 13 -29.81 -46.14 -7.50
N SER A 14 -30.68 -46.43 -6.55
CA SER A 14 -31.36 -45.40 -5.73
C SER A 14 -30.35 -44.60 -4.92
N ALA A 15 -29.37 -45.25 -4.30
CA ALA A 15 -28.33 -44.59 -3.52
C ALA A 15 -27.44 -43.67 -4.38
N VAL A 16 -27.00 -44.13 -5.56
CA VAL A 16 -26.19 -43.32 -6.47
C VAL A 16 -26.99 -42.16 -7.05
N SER A 17 -28.27 -42.36 -7.37
CA SER A 17 -29.14 -41.29 -7.88
C SER A 17 -29.44 -40.20 -6.84
N VAL A 18 -29.59 -40.57 -5.56
CA VAL A 18 -29.90 -39.62 -4.48
C VAL A 18 -28.66 -38.91 -3.95
N LEU A 19 -27.55 -39.64 -3.76
CA LEU A 19 -26.32 -39.07 -3.21
C LEU A 19 -25.43 -38.42 -4.28
N GLY A 20 -25.68 -38.71 -5.56
CA GLY A 20 -24.88 -38.24 -6.69
C GLY A 20 -23.44 -38.75 -6.67
N PHE A 21 -22.64 -38.29 -7.63
CA PHE A 21 -21.19 -38.48 -7.61
C PHE A 21 -20.58 -37.47 -6.65
N ARG A 22 -20.01 -37.95 -5.54
CA ARG A 22 -19.25 -37.12 -4.59
C ARG A 22 -17.99 -36.56 -5.27
N GLY A 23 -17.63 -35.33 -4.95
CA GLY A 23 -16.38 -34.70 -5.42
C GLY A 23 -16.53 -33.77 -6.63
N SER A 24 -17.75 -33.38 -7.02
CA SER A 24 -17.93 -32.32 -8.00
C SER A 24 -17.55 -30.95 -7.42
N SER A 25 -16.82 -30.15 -8.19
CA SER A 25 -16.57 -28.75 -7.86
C SER A 25 -17.75 -27.89 -8.32
N THR A 26 -18.05 -26.85 -7.55
CA THR A 26 -19.06 -25.84 -7.90
C THR A 26 -18.45 -24.45 -7.77
N THR A 27 -18.89 -23.53 -8.63
CA THR A 27 -18.54 -22.10 -8.54
C THR A 27 -19.51 -21.31 -7.67
N ARG A 28 -20.61 -21.93 -7.23
CA ARG A 28 -21.57 -21.31 -6.30
C ARG A 28 -21.00 -21.28 -4.88
N PRO A 29 -21.44 -20.34 -4.04
CA PRO A 29 -21.14 -20.38 -2.61
C PRO A 29 -21.45 -21.78 -2.03
N PRO A 30 -20.60 -22.31 -1.14
CA PRO A 30 -20.84 -23.58 -0.48
C PRO A 30 -22.19 -23.61 0.23
N LEU A 31 -22.78 -24.80 0.32
CA LEU A 31 -23.98 -24.99 1.11
C LEU A 31 -23.61 -24.93 2.60
N GLU A 32 -24.16 -23.94 3.30
CA GLU A 32 -24.00 -23.76 4.74
C GLU A 32 -25.12 -24.55 5.47
N VAL A 33 -24.76 -25.62 6.19
CA VAL A 33 -25.76 -26.47 6.89
C VAL A 33 -26.30 -25.79 8.14
N PHE A 34 -25.44 -25.05 8.85
CA PHE A 34 -25.81 -24.31 10.08
C PHE A 34 -25.21 -22.90 10.01
N PRO A 35 -25.84 -21.96 9.29
CA PRO A 35 -25.30 -20.61 9.08
C PRO A 35 -25.52 -19.67 10.28
N ASP A 36 -25.81 -20.23 11.46
CA ASP A 36 -26.09 -19.42 12.65
C ASP A 36 -24.83 -18.66 13.05
N MET A 37 -24.97 -17.34 13.23
CA MET A 37 -23.87 -16.40 13.50
C MET A 37 -22.79 -16.23 12.41
N ASP A 38 -22.94 -16.83 11.22
CA ASP A 38 -22.07 -16.53 10.07
C ASP A 38 -22.34 -15.12 9.52
N ARG A 39 -23.63 -14.78 9.43
CA ARG A 39 -24.15 -13.45 9.06
C ARG A 39 -24.82 -12.83 10.29
N GLN A 40 -24.06 -12.02 11.01
CA GLN A 40 -24.51 -11.37 12.25
C GLN A 40 -25.25 -10.06 11.94
N ALA A 41 -26.15 -9.64 12.83
CA ALA A 41 -26.82 -8.34 12.78
C ALA A 41 -25.89 -7.17 13.21
N LYS A 42 -24.67 -7.15 12.67
CA LYS A 42 -23.69 -6.08 12.84
C LYS A 42 -22.89 -5.91 11.55
N TYR A 43 -22.42 -4.70 11.30
CA TYR A 43 -21.57 -4.45 10.15
C TYR A 43 -20.10 -4.73 10.47
N LYS A 44 -19.41 -5.38 9.53
CA LYS A 44 -17.94 -5.49 9.50
C LYS A 44 -17.37 -4.31 8.69
N PRO A 45 -16.08 -3.98 8.84
CA PRO A 45 -15.42 -3.05 7.93
C PRO A 45 -15.63 -3.48 6.47
N GLN A 46 -15.87 -2.51 5.58
CA GLN A 46 -16.14 -2.73 4.15
C GLN A 46 -17.38 -3.59 3.82
N ALA A 47 -18.35 -3.69 4.73
CA ALA A 47 -19.60 -4.39 4.48
C ALA A 47 -20.61 -3.54 3.68
N GLU A 48 -21.56 -4.21 3.03
CA GLU A 48 -22.71 -3.54 2.41
C GLU A 48 -23.70 -3.10 3.49
N SER A 49 -24.26 -1.89 3.33
CA SER A 49 -25.36 -1.37 4.13
C SER A 49 -26.62 -1.22 3.28
N ALA A 50 -27.77 -1.64 3.82
CA ALA A 50 -29.07 -1.38 3.20
C ALA A 50 -29.64 0.00 3.59
N PHE A 51 -29.03 0.70 4.54
CA PHE A 51 -29.55 1.96 5.08
C PHE A 51 -29.11 3.19 4.27
N PHE A 52 -27.83 3.25 3.89
CA PHE A 52 -27.27 4.38 3.14
C PHE A 52 -27.45 4.22 1.63
N GLY A 53 -27.72 5.32 0.91
CA GLY A 53 -27.94 5.30 -0.54
C GLY A 53 -26.72 4.85 -1.37
N ASP A 54 -25.50 5.00 -0.84
CA ASP A 54 -24.25 4.53 -1.46
C ASP A 54 -23.89 3.10 -1.04
N LYS A 55 -24.73 2.45 -0.24
CA LYS A 55 -24.59 1.09 0.28
C LYS A 55 -23.33 0.80 1.09
N ARG A 56 -22.62 1.83 1.57
CA ARG A 56 -21.38 1.65 2.35
C ARG A 56 -21.64 1.75 3.84
N THR A 57 -21.14 0.78 4.61
CA THR A 57 -21.09 0.90 6.08
C THR A 57 -20.02 1.86 6.55
N ASP A 58 -18.87 1.89 5.86
CA ASP A 58 -17.74 2.76 6.21
C ASP A 58 -18.06 4.19 5.78
N ARG A 59 -18.44 5.02 6.77
CA ARG A 59 -18.78 6.43 6.56
C ARG A 59 -17.52 7.29 6.60
N PRO A 60 -17.39 8.29 5.71
CA PRO A 60 -16.29 9.25 5.81
C PRO A 60 -16.39 10.03 7.12
N ALA A 61 -15.23 10.34 7.71
CA ALA A 61 -15.18 11.22 8.86
C ALA A 61 -15.69 12.63 8.49
N PRO A 62 -16.36 13.35 9.41
CA PRO A 62 -16.74 14.74 9.19
C PRO A 62 -15.53 15.62 8.84
N VAL A 63 -15.75 16.64 8.02
CA VAL A 63 -14.69 17.59 7.63
C VAL A 63 -14.15 18.31 8.87
N GLY A 64 -12.82 18.37 9.00
CA GLY A 64 -12.15 18.99 10.14
C GLY A 64 -12.07 18.13 11.41
N ALA A 65 -12.54 16.88 11.37
CA ALA A 65 -12.36 15.96 12.49
C ALA A 65 -10.87 15.64 12.70
N VAL A 66 -10.38 15.89 13.92
CA VAL A 66 -9.01 15.56 14.33
C VAL A 66 -9.05 14.34 15.25
N PRO A 67 -8.29 13.27 14.96
CA PRO A 67 -8.25 12.10 15.84
C PRO A 67 -7.55 12.45 17.16
N PHE A 68 -8.11 11.98 18.27
CA PHE A 68 -7.57 12.23 19.61
C PHE A 68 -6.34 11.36 19.92
N GLY A 69 -6.40 10.09 19.57
CA GLY A 69 -5.38 9.09 19.88
C GLY A 69 -5.97 7.68 19.82
N ARG A 70 -5.19 6.67 20.20
CA ARG A 70 -5.68 5.28 20.24
C ARG A 70 -6.54 5.00 21.46
N THR A 71 -6.40 5.84 22.50
CA THR A 71 -7.15 5.73 23.75
C THR A 71 -7.96 6.99 23.99
N ALA A 72 -9.03 6.89 24.76
CA ALA A 72 -9.88 8.03 25.11
C ALA A 72 -9.33 8.90 26.28
N ILE A 73 -8.13 8.57 26.80
CA ILE A 73 -7.64 9.12 28.07
C ILE A 73 -6.64 10.27 27.85
N LYS A 74 -5.74 10.13 26.87
CA LYS A 74 -4.71 11.15 26.59
C LYS A 74 -4.55 11.36 25.09
N ALA A 75 -4.53 12.62 24.68
CA ALA A 75 -4.29 12.97 23.30
C ALA A 75 -2.86 12.59 22.91
N GLU A 76 -2.70 11.91 21.78
CA GLU A 76 -1.41 11.50 21.25
C GLU A 76 -0.96 12.51 20.19
N ALA A 77 0.21 13.13 20.38
CA ALA A 77 0.74 14.16 19.47
C ALA A 77 0.82 13.69 18.00
N LYS A 78 1.01 12.39 17.77
CA LYS A 78 1.01 11.78 16.43
C LYS A 78 -0.30 11.99 15.67
N PHE A 79 -1.43 12.02 16.37
CA PHE A 79 -2.76 12.16 15.77
C PHE A 79 -3.20 13.62 15.63
N LEU A 80 -2.59 14.51 16.42
CA LEU A 80 -2.85 15.95 16.38
C LEU A 80 -2.14 16.66 15.22
N GLY A 81 -1.15 16.02 14.59
CA GLY A 81 -0.42 16.61 13.47
C GLY A 81 0.46 17.81 13.85
N ALA A 82 0.97 17.86 15.09
CA ALA A 82 1.65 19.04 15.64
C ALA A 82 3.01 19.39 14.99
N ASP A 83 3.60 18.46 14.23
CA ASP A 83 4.85 18.67 13.50
C ASP A 83 4.56 18.91 12.02
N ASP A 84 4.54 20.18 11.62
CA ASP A 84 4.23 20.57 10.24
C ASP A 84 5.23 20.00 9.22
N GLN A 85 6.48 19.79 9.60
CA GLN A 85 7.45 19.17 8.72
C GLN A 85 7.11 17.70 8.52
N LEU A 86 6.85 16.95 9.59
CA LEU A 86 6.51 15.53 9.51
C LEU A 86 5.19 15.26 8.78
N TYR A 87 4.14 16.03 9.06
CA TYR A 87 2.78 15.74 8.57
C TYR A 87 2.39 16.51 7.31
N GLN A 88 3.02 17.65 7.03
CA GLN A 88 2.70 18.50 5.88
C GLN A 88 3.88 18.72 4.93
N GLY A 89 5.11 18.43 5.36
CA GLY A 89 6.32 18.71 4.58
C GLY A 89 6.68 20.20 4.54
N LEU A 90 6.20 20.99 5.50
CA LEU A 90 6.43 22.43 5.54
C LEU A 90 7.53 22.79 6.53
N ALA A 91 8.32 23.81 6.19
CA ALA A 91 9.23 24.47 7.12
C ALA A 91 8.45 25.48 7.98
N SER A 92 9.11 26.04 9.01
CA SER A 92 8.51 27.01 9.93
C SER A 92 8.05 28.30 9.28
N ASP A 93 8.55 28.63 8.08
CA ASP A 93 8.16 29.79 7.28
C ASP A 93 7.00 29.48 6.29
N GLY A 94 6.48 28.26 6.30
CA GLY A 94 5.41 27.80 5.41
C GLY A 94 5.88 27.39 4.00
N THR A 95 7.18 27.44 3.71
CA THR A 95 7.74 26.90 2.47
C THR A 95 7.91 25.38 2.57
N PHE A 96 8.15 24.70 1.44
CA PHE A 96 8.45 23.27 1.48
C PHE A 96 9.82 23.01 2.13
N ALA A 97 9.82 22.19 3.18
CA ALA A 97 11.04 21.91 3.93
C ALA A 97 12.09 21.19 3.07
N ARG A 98 13.34 21.59 3.23
CA ARG A 98 14.50 20.86 2.71
C ARG A 98 15.10 20.02 3.85
N GLY A 99 15.40 18.76 3.55
CA GLY A 99 15.84 17.76 4.52
C GLY A 99 14.69 17.00 5.19
N PHE A 100 15.07 16.08 6.07
CA PHE A 100 14.14 15.21 6.81
C PHE A 100 13.73 15.84 8.14
N PRO A 101 12.51 15.56 8.64
CA PRO A 101 12.09 15.97 9.98
C PRO A 101 13.06 15.44 11.05
N ALA A 102 13.27 16.22 12.12
CA ALA A 102 14.19 15.85 13.20
C ALA A 102 13.80 14.54 13.92
N SER A 103 12.52 14.14 13.85
CA SER A 103 12.02 12.88 14.40
C SER A 103 12.37 11.65 13.55
N ILE A 104 12.82 11.83 12.30
CA ILE A 104 13.15 10.76 11.37
C ILE A 104 14.66 10.57 11.30
N THR A 105 15.13 9.44 11.81
CA THR A 105 16.53 9.02 11.66
C THR A 105 16.72 8.38 10.28
N VAL A 106 17.60 8.95 9.45
CA VAL A 106 17.94 8.39 8.14
C VAL A 106 19.04 7.34 8.29
N ASP A 107 18.64 6.07 8.36
CA ASP A 107 19.53 4.91 8.49
C ASP A 107 19.19 3.81 7.46
N GLY A 108 19.91 2.69 7.53
CA GLY A 108 19.67 1.55 6.64
C GLY A 108 18.27 0.96 6.78
N LYS A 109 17.68 0.96 7.99
CA LYS A 109 16.33 0.43 8.22
C LYS A 109 15.27 1.31 7.57
N LEU A 110 15.43 2.63 7.64
CA LEU A 110 14.57 3.57 6.94
C LEU A 110 14.66 3.35 5.42
N LEU A 111 15.86 3.15 4.88
CA LEU A 111 16.07 2.88 3.46
C LEU A 111 15.46 1.55 3.01
N GLU A 112 15.60 0.48 3.77
CA GLU A 112 14.96 -0.82 3.49
C GLU A 112 13.43 -0.70 3.49
N ARG A 113 12.87 0.00 4.49
CA ARG A 113 11.43 0.29 4.54
C ARG A 113 10.99 1.14 3.35
N GLY A 114 11.78 2.15 3.00
CA GLY A 114 11.56 3.02 1.85
C GLY A 114 11.56 2.26 0.54
N GLN A 115 12.54 1.36 0.34
CA GLN A 115 12.63 0.47 -0.80
C GLN A 115 11.38 -0.40 -0.92
N LEU A 116 10.99 -1.08 0.17
CA LEU A 116 9.81 -1.94 0.17
C LEU A 116 8.56 -1.17 -0.28
N LYS A 117 8.31 -0.01 0.34
CA LYS A 117 7.14 0.83 0.02
C LYS A 117 7.22 1.40 -1.40
N TYR A 118 8.40 1.82 -1.83
CA TYR A 118 8.64 2.29 -3.19
C TYR A 118 8.32 1.21 -4.22
N THR A 119 8.83 -0.01 -4.02
CA THR A 119 8.59 -1.14 -4.92
C THR A 119 7.10 -1.48 -5.04
N ILE A 120 6.35 -1.41 -3.93
CA ILE A 120 4.92 -1.71 -3.91
C ILE A 120 4.09 -0.61 -4.60
N TYR A 121 4.34 0.67 -4.27
CA TYR A 121 3.42 1.77 -4.62
C TYR A 121 3.92 2.68 -5.74
N CYS A 122 5.23 2.81 -5.94
CA CYS A 122 5.82 3.82 -6.81
C CYS A 122 6.45 3.22 -8.08
N ALA A 123 7.17 2.12 -7.94
CA ALA A 123 7.88 1.45 -9.03
C ALA A 123 7.00 1.04 -10.23
N PRO A 124 5.71 0.65 -10.07
CA PRO A 124 4.86 0.32 -11.21
C PRO A 124 4.74 1.45 -12.23
N CYS A 125 4.81 2.72 -11.79
CA CYS A 125 4.79 3.89 -12.65
C CYS A 125 6.17 4.50 -12.87
N HIS A 126 6.98 4.64 -11.82
CA HIS A 126 8.26 5.36 -11.87
C HIS A 126 9.46 4.49 -12.24
N GLY A 127 9.28 3.17 -12.39
CA GLY A 127 10.34 2.22 -12.70
C GLY A 127 11.15 1.81 -11.46
N ALA A 128 11.82 0.66 -11.52
CA ALA A 128 12.61 0.13 -10.40
C ALA A 128 13.79 1.05 -10.03
N ILE A 129 14.38 1.71 -11.03
CA ILE A 129 15.51 2.63 -10.87
C ILE A 129 15.08 4.11 -10.88
N GLY A 130 13.77 4.41 -10.91
CA GLY A 130 13.27 5.78 -10.90
C GLY A 130 13.40 6.53 -12.24
N ASP A 131 13.52 5.82 -13.35
CA ASP A 131 13.71 6.37 -14.69
C ASP A 131 12.40 6.74 -15.42
N GLY A 132 11.25 6.56 -14.77
CA GLY A 132 9.94 6.81 -15.36
C GLY A 132 9.47 5.72 -16.34
N ASN A 133 10.20 4.60 -16.43
CA ASN A 133 9.86 3.48 -17.32
C ASN A 133 9.22 2.31 -16.55
N GLY A 134 8.25 2.61 -15.68
CA GLY A 134 7.45 1.59 -15.02
C GLY A 134 6.58 0.79 -16.00
N ILE A 135 6.07 -0.37 -15.56
CA ILE A 135 5.23 -1.25 -16.38
C ILE A 135 3.98 -0.54 -16.91
N THR A 136 3.43 0.45 -16.20
CA THR A 136 2.25 1.20 -16.62
C THR A 136 2.47 2.03 -17.89
N LYS A 137 3.72 2.33 -18.25
CA LYS A 137 4.08 2.99 -19.51
C LYS A 137 3.64 2.17 -20.73
N GLN A 138 3.70 0.84 -20.65
CA GLN A 138 3.21 -0.06 -21.71
C GLN A 138 1.70 0.02 -21.91
N TYR A 139 0.97 0.52 -20.91
CA TYR A 139 -0.48 0.71 -20.94
C TYR A 139 -0.89 2.17 -21.18
N GLY A 140 0.02 3.02 -21.67
CA GLY A 140 -0.27 4.40 -22.07
C GLY A 140 -0.03 5.45 -20.99
N MET A 141 0.40 5.08 -19.78
CA MET A 141 0.82 6.04 -18.74
C MET A 141 2.26 6.52 -18.96
N GLY A 142 2.52 7.16 -20.10
CA GLY A 142 3.87 7.52 -20.55
C GLY A 142 4.46 8.82 -20.01
N ALA A 143 3.68 9.62 -19.26
CA ALA A 143 4.08 10.95 -18.80
C ALA A 143 4.74 10.96 -17.40
N THR A 144 5.18 9.80 -16.91
CA THR A 144 5.84 9.72 -15.59
C THR A 144 7.26 10.27 -15.70
N PRO A 145 7.62 11.32 -14.92
CA PRO A 145 8.96 11.89 -14.98
C PRO A 145 10.00 10.97 -14.34
N THR A 146 11.23 11.05 -14.86
CA THR A 146 12.41 10.41 -14.26
C THR A 146 12.88 11.20 -13.05
N TYR A 147 13.15 10.54 -11.92
CA TYR A 147 13.70 11.19 -10.74
C TYR A 147 15.11 11.73 -10.94
N HIS A 148 15.77 11.32 -12.03
CA HIS A 148 17.12 11.74 -12.39
C HIS A 148 17.17 13.11 -13.05
N ASP A 149 16.02 13.74 -13.32
CA ASP A 149 15.98 15.14 -13.75
C ASP A 149 16.51 16.07 -12.66
N ASP A 150 17.36 17.03 -13.02
CA ASP A 150 17.92 17.99 -12.06
C ASP A 150 16.83 18.82 -11.35
N ARG A 151 15.72 19.08 -12.03
CA ARG A 151 14.54 19.71 -11.42
C ARG A 151 14.00 18.89 -10.23
N LEU A 152 13.97 17.57 -10.32
CA LEU A 152 13.49 16.69 -9.26
C LEU A 152 14.56 16.39 -8.21
N ARG A 153 15.84 16.40 -8.59
CA ARG A 153 16.94 16.34 -7.62
C ARG A 153 16.96 17.57 -6.72
N ASN A 154 16.73 18.75 -7.29
CA ASN A 154 16.76 20.02 -6.55
C ASN A 154 15.44 20.37 -5.84
N MET A 155 14.36 19.63 -6.11
CA MET A 155 13.07 19.78 -5.44
C MET A 155 13.22 19.53 -3.93
N PRO A 156 12.69 20.37 -3.02
CA PRO A 156 12.73 20.11 -1.58
C PRO A 156 11.99 18.81 -1.22
N GLU A 157 12.49 18.07 -0.22
CA GLU A 157 11.88 16.83 0.25
C GLU A 157 10.41 17.03 0.68
N GLY A 158 10.10 18.17 1.29
CA GLY A 158 8.75 18.56 1.65
C GLY A 158 7.79 18.69 0.45
N GLU A 159 8.28 19.12 -0.72
CA GLU A 159 7.45 19.18 -1.93
C GLU A 159 7.18 17.76 -2.48
N ILE A 160 8.17 16.87 -2.38
CA ILE A 160 7.99 15.45 -2.73
C ILE A 160 6.98 14.81 -1.78
N PHE A 161 7.07 15.10 -0.48
CA PHE A 161 6.10 14.65 0.53
C PHE A 161 4.69 15.14 0.20
N ASN A 162 4.52 16.42 -0.15
CA ASN A 162 3.23 16.97 -0.55
C ASN A 162 2.71 16.30 -1.84
N THR A 163 3.58 16.01 -2.81
CA THR A 163 3.22 15.30 -4.04
C THR A 163 2.68 13.90 -3.75
N ILE A 164 3.30 13.15 -2.84
CA ILE A 164 2.80 11.83 -2.41
C ILE A 164 1.46 11.98 -1.66
N THR A 165 1.34 13.02 -0.84
CA THR A 165 0.19 13.23 0.05
C THR A 165 -1.04 13.74 -0.69
N LYS A 166 -0.90 14.68 -1.63
CA LYS A 166 -2.01 15.34 -2.32
C LYS A 166 -2.15 14.94 -3.79
N GLY A 167 -1.17 14.23 -4.33
CA GLY A 167 -1.05 14.00 -5.77
C GLY A 167 -0.49 15.22 -6.49
N LYS A 168 -0.22 15.06 -7.79
CA LYS A 168 0.24 16.12 -8.69
C LYS A 168 -0.10 15.76 -10.13
N ASN A 169 -0.84 16.63 -10.83
CA ASN A 169 -1.32 16.39 -12.19
C ASN A 169 -2.06 15.05 -12.29
N ASN A 170 -1.56 14.11 -13.10
CA ASN A 170 -2.14 12.78 -13.29
C ASN A 170 -1.79 11.78 -12.17
N MET A 171 -0.87 12.14 -11.26
CA MET A 171 -0.55 11.31 -10.10
C MET A 171 -1.58 11.58 -8.99
N LEU A 172 -2.36 10.57 -8.64
CA LEU A 172 -3.31 10.61 -7.53
C LEU A 172 -2.59 10.62 -6.17
N SER A 173 -3.33 10.97 -5.12
CA SER A 173 -2.85 10.89 -3.74
C SER A 173 -2.59 9.44 -3.31
N TYR A 174 -1.55 9.26 -2.50
CA TYR A 174 -1.20 8.02 -1.80
C TYR A 174 -1.38 8.14 -0.28
N ALA A 175 -2.07 9.20 0.20
CA ALA A 175 -2.21 9.44 1.62
C ALA A 175 -3.02 8.35 2.37
N ASP A 176 -3.88 7.65 1.65
CA ASP A 176 -4.68 6.51 2.11
C ASP A 176 -3.88 5.20 2.21
N LYS A 177 -2.72 5.12 1.54
CA LYS A 177 -1.89 3.91 1.43
C LYS A 177 -0.61 3.99 2.25
N LEU A 178 -0.08 5.20 2.43
CA LEU A 178 1.19 5.47 3.10
C LEU A 178 0.97 6.40 4.29
N ASP A 179 1.35 5.95 5.47
CA ASP A 179 1.48 6.81 6.65
C ASP A 179 2.59 7.86 6.44
N PRO A 180 2.57 9.00 7.15
CA PRO A 180 3.62 10.03 7.02
C PRO A 180 5.04 9.47 7.13
N ASP A 181 5.29 8.57 8.09
CA ASP A 181 6.59 7.90 8.28
C ASP A 181 7.02 7.10 7.03
N ASP A 182 6.07 6.42 6.37
CA ASP A 182 6.33 5.67 5.14
C ASP A 182 6.63 6.59 3.96
N ARG A 183 5.98 7.77 3.88
CA ARG A 183 6.24 8.76 2.83
C ARG A 183 7.67 9.27 2.95
N TRP A 184 8.12 9.59 4.16
CA TRP A 184 9.52 9.98 4.41
C TRP A 184 10.51 8.85 4.09
N ALA A 185 10.18 7.61 4.43
CA ALA A 185 11.01 6.45 4.05
C ALA A 185 11.14 6.32 2.52
N VAL A 186 10.03 6.45 1.78
CA VAL A 186 10.03 6.44 0.31
C VAL A 186 10.88 7.59 -0.24
N ILE A 187 10.77 8.80 0.33
CA ILE A 187 11.58 9.95 -0.10
C ILE A 187 13.07 9.68 0.12
N ALA A 188 13.46 9.09 1.26
CA ALA A 188 14.84 8.67 1.50
C ALA A 188 15.34 7.69 0.44
N TYR A 189 14.51 6.72 0.05
CA TYR A 189 14.85 5.79 -1.02
C TYR A 189 14.93 6.47 -2.39
N VAL A 190 14.03 7.40 -2.71
CA VAL A 190 14.12 8.21 -3.95
C VAL A 190 15.42 9.02 -3.99
N ARG A 191 15.85 9.62 -2.87
CA ARG A 191 17.17 10.28 -2.78
C ARG A 191 18.32 9.32 -2.99
N ALA A 192 18.23 8.11 -2.45
CA ALA A 192 19.22 7.06 -2.69
C ALA A 192 19.30 6.67 -4.18
N LEU A 193 18.17 6.50 -4.86
CA LEU A 193 18.11 6.23 -6.31
C LEU A 193 18.78 7.37 -7.11
N GLN A 194 18.45 8.63 -6.79
CA GLN A 194 19.05 9.80 -7.43
C GLN A 194 20.58 9.83 -7.25
N ARG A 195 21.06 9.51 -6.05
CA ARG A 195 22.50 9.43 -5.76
C ARG A 195 23.16 8.23 -6.43
N ALA A 196 22.50 7.09 -6.52
CA ALA A 196 23.05 5.90 -7.19
C ALA A 196 23.38 6.15 -8.67
N GLN A 197 22.55 6.94 -9.37
CA GLN A 197 22.78 7.28 -10.78
C GLN A 197 23.92 8.29 -11.01
N SER A 198 24.22 9.12 -10.01
CA SER A 198 25.24 10.18 -10.06
C SER A 198 26.45 9.90 -9.16
N GLY A 199 26.50 8.71 -8.59
CA GLY A 199 27.50 8.31 -7.61
C GLY A 199 28.88 8.21 -8.26
N THR A 200 29.89 8.64 -7.53
CA THR A 200 31.30 8.52 -7.96
C THR A 200 32.04 7.51 -7.09
N ALA A 201 33.22 7.07 -7.52
CA ALA A 201 34.07 6.19 -6.71
C ALA A 201 34.48 6.79 -5.34
N LEU A 202 34.32 8.11 -5.16
CA LEU A 202 34.54 8.80 -3.89
C LEU A 202 33.41 8.57 -2.88
N ASP A 203 32.21 8.22 -3.35
CA ASP A 203 31.05 7.99 -2.49
C ASP A 203 31.08 6.62 -1.80
N ILE A 204 31.96 5.74 -2.26
CA ILE A 204 32.10 4.37 -1.77
C ILE A 204 33.09 4.37 -0.60
N PRO A 205 32.67 3.94 0.60
CA PRO A 205 33.58 3.76 1.73
C PRO A 205 34.76 2.88 1.34
N SER A 206 35.97 3.21 1.82
CA SER A 206 37.20 2.47 1.47
C SER A 206 37.08 0.96 1.68
N ALA A 207 36.35 0.53 2.71
CA ALA A 207 36.07 -0.87 3.00
C ALA A 207 35.36 -1.64 1.87
N HIS A 208 34.55 -0.97 1.04
CA HIS A 208 33.74 -1.60 0.00
C HIS A 208 34.30 -1.38 -1.42
N LYS A 209 35.39 -0.60 -1.58
CA LYS A 209 35.98 -0.32 -2.91
C LYS A 209 36.48 -1.60 -3.59
N SER A 210 37.10 -2.50 -2.83
CA SER A 210 37.63 -3.76 -3.35
C SER A 210 36.54 -4.70 -3.87
N GLU A 211 35.33 -4.67 -3.29
CA GLU A 211 34.20 -5.49 -3.74
C GLU A 211 33.73 -5.12 -5.16
N LEU A 212 33.96 -3.86 -5.55
CA LEU A 212 33.57 -3.30 -6.85
C LEU A 212 34.75 -3.19 -7.83
N GLY A 213 35.91 -3.79 -7.49
CA GLY A 213 37.11 -3.73 -8.34
C GLY A 213 37.75 -2.34 -8.42
N LEU A 214 37.42 -1.45 -7.49
CA LEU A 214 37.99 -0.10 -7.39
C LEU A 214 39.22 -0.13 -6.49
N LYS A 215 40.29 0.56 -6.91
CA LYS A 215 41.51 0.74 -6.13
C LYS A 215 41.35 1.85 -5.09
#